data_AF-A0A933S8H5-F1
#
_entry.id   AF-A0A933S8H5-F1
#
_cell.length_a   1.000
_cell.length_b   1.000
_cell.length_c   1.000
_cell.angle_alpha   90.00
_cell.angle_beta   90.00
_cell.angle_gamma   90.00
#
_symmetry.space_group_name_H-M   'P 1'
#
loop_
_entity.id
_entity.type
_entity.pdbx_description
1 polymer ?
#
loop_
_entity_poly.entity_id
_entity_poly.type
_entity_poly.pdbx_seq_one_letter_code
_entity_poly.pdbx_strand_id
1 'polypeptide(L)'
;MHPWTRPSPPAPMALVALLLSVATLASGCAPVVTRYRHLSLSDVDHMVVTQTGRPALQGHARLFIRPMPLAYRLERERYTLLFEVDPERPASLYVGVTSTHGVHALRFAAVPGGGCVRVWPPDAALRPDRWLYSWMSCHPRAPAPDRLMRFSVLDAHGDVAGEEAIPFTLDGNGFYMYLDAI
;
A
#
# COMPACT_ATOMS: atom_id res chain seq x y z
N MET A 1 -32.70 5.54 60.88
CA MET A 1 -31.97 5.61 59.59
C MET A 1 -30.49 5.43 59.88
N HIS A 2 -29.96 4.21 59.76
CA HIS A 2 -28.54 3.94 59.98
C HIS A 2 -27.77 4.05 58.66
N PRO A 3 -26.65 4.77 58.61
CA PRO A 3 -25.82 4.86 57.43
C PRO A 3 -25.05 3.54 57.25
N TRP A 4 -25.27 2.88 56.11
CA TRP A 4 -24.48 1.72 55.70
C TRP A 4 -23.10 2.20 55.25
N THR A 5 -22.11 2.14 56.14
CA THR A 5 -20.70 2.24 55.77
C THR A 5 -20.29 0.99 55.01
N ARG A 6 -20.04 1.11 53.71
CA ARG A 6 -19.50 0.00 52.91
C ARG A 6 -18.12 -0.38 53.48
N PRO A 7 -17.86 -1.66 53.77
CA PRO A 7 -16.55 -2.10 54.21
C PRO A 7 -15.54 -1.86 53.08
N SER A 8 -14.46 -1.15 53.40
CA SER A 8 -13.30 -1.03 52.53
C SER A 8 -12.69 -2.42 52.33
N PRO A 9 -12.39 -2.85 51.09
CA PRO A 9 -11.75 -4.14 50.87
C PRO A 9 -10.40 -4.16 51.59
N PRO A 10 -9.98 -5.30 52.15
CA PRO A 10 -8.70 -5.41 52.82
C PRO A 10 -7.58 -5.08 51.82
N ALA A 11 -6.63 -4.23 52.23
CA ALA A 11 -5.45 -3.81 51.46
C ALA A 11 -4.78 -4.89 50.57
N PRO A 12 -4.66 -6.18 50.98
CA PRO A 12 -4.12 -7.22 50.09
C PRO A 12 -4.95 -7.49 48.82
N MET A 13 -6.27 -7.33 48.83
CA MET A 13 -7.10 -7.58 47.65
C MET A 13 -6.91 -6.50 46.56
N ALA A 14 -6.71 -5.25 46.96
CA ALA A 14 -6.44 -4.16 46.03
C ALA A 14 -5.09 -4.34 45.32
N LEU A 15 -4.07 -4.82 46.06
CA LEU A 15 -2.74 -5.10 45.51
C LEU A 15 -2.78 -6.28 44.53
N VAL A 16 -3.50 -7.36 44.87
CA VAL A 16 -3.66 -8.53 43.98
C VAL A 16 -4.39 -8.14 42.70
N ALA A 17 -5.47 -7.36 42.79
CA ALA A 17 -6.18 -6.87 41.60
C ALA A 17 -5.30 -5.97 40.71
N LEU A 18 -4.49 -5.09 41.31
CA LEU A 18 -3.53 -4.25 40.59
C LEU A 18 -2.46 -5.10 39.89
N LEU A 19 -1.90 -6.09 40.58
CA LEU A 19 -0.88 -6.99 40.01
C LEU A 19 -1.44 -7.86 38.88
N LEU A 20 -2.68 -8.35 38.99
CA LEU A 20 -3.36 -9.06 37.89
C LEU A 20 -3.64 -8.15 36.69
N SER A 21 -3.99 -6.88 36.94
CA SER A 21 -4.20 -5.89 35.87
C SER A 21 -2.89 -5.57 35.14
N VAL A 22 -1.78 -5.46 35.86
CA VAL A 22 -0.44 -5.24 35.27
C VAL A 22 0.06 -6.49 34.56
N ALA A 23 -0.19 -7.68 35.09
CA ALA A 23 0.19 -8.95 34.46
C ALA A 23 -0.58 -9.21 33.16
N THR A 24 -1.87 -8.83 33.10
CA THR A 24 -2.68 -8.92 31.86
C THR A 24 -2.33 -7.85 30.84
N LEU A 25 -1.82 -6.69 31.26
CA LEU A 25 -1.21 -5.71 30.34
C LEU A 25 0.17 -6.17 29.83
N ALA A 26 0.91 -6.94 30.64
CA ALA A 26 2.22 -7.48 30.29
C ALA A 26 2.16 -8.78 29.45
N SER A 27 1.01 -9.43 29.32
CA SER A 27 0.83 -10.69 28.59
C SER A 27 0.85 -10.58 27.06
N GLY A 28 1.39 -9.49 26.50
CA GLY A 28 1.89 -9.46 25.12
C GLY A 28 0.86 -9.26 24.00
N CYS A 29 -0.42 -9.04 24.28
CA CYS A 29 -1.44 -8.75 23.26
C CYS A 29 -1.45 -7.27 22.82
N ALA A 30 -0.28 -6.62 22.72
CA ALA A 30 -0.21 -5.29 22.14
C ALA A 30 -0.35 -5.43 20.61
N PRO A 31 -1.36 -4.80 19.97
CA PRO A 31 -1.52 -4.90 18.53
C PRO A 31 -0.27 -4.36 17.83
N VAL A 32 0.19 -5.07 16.80
CA VAL A 32 1.35 -4.62 16.00
C VAL A 32 0.94 -3.39 15.21
N VAL A 33 1.33 -2.21 15.70
CA VAL A 33 1.13 -0.94 15.00
C VAL A 33 2.24 -0.74 13.99
N THR A 34 1.88 -0.74 12.71
CA THR A 34 2.83 -0.57 11.60
C THR A 34 2.62 0.78 10.93
N ARG A 35 3.70 1.45 10.52
CA ARG A 35 3.61 2.67 9.71
C ARG A 35 3.06 2.31 8.34
N TYR A 36 1.97 2.98 7.95
CA TYR A 36 1.44 2.82 6.61
C TYR A 36 2.31 3.59 5.62
N ARG A 37 2.74 2.91 4.55
CA ARG A 37 3.47 3.51 3.44
C ARG A 37 2.86 3.07 2.12
N HIS A 38 2.94 3.94 1.13
CA HIS A 38 2.45 3.67 -0.22
C HIS A 38 3.47 4.12 -1.26
N LEU A 39 3.38 3.52 -2.45
CA LEU A 39 4.12 3.97 -3.62
C LEU A 39 3.48 5.27 -4.12
N SER A 40 4.24 6.36 -4.09
CA SER A 40 3.82 7.65 -4.61
C SER A 40 4.50 7.94 -5.93
N LEU A 41 3.70 8.39 -6.90
CA LEU A 41 4.16 8.82 -8.23
C LEU A 41 3.98 10.33 -8.43
N SER A 42 3.70 11.07 -7.35
CA SER A 42 3.35 12.49 -7.41
C SER A 42 4.48 13.39 -7.91
N ASP A 43 5.73 12.92 -7.81
CA ASP A 43 6.93 13.64 -8.26
C ASP A 43 7.33 13.27 -9.71
N VAL A 44 6.55 12.43 -10.39
CA VAL A 44 6.78 12.03 -11.78
C VAL A 44 6.26 13.13 -12.71
N ASP A 45 7.09 13.58 -13.65
CA ASP A 45 6.70 14.61 -14.59
C ASP A 45 5.48 14.18 -15.44
N HIS A 46 4.57 15.14 -15.67
CA HIS A 46 3.28 14.94 -16.34
C HIS A 46 2.33 13.89 -15.72
N MET A 47 2.61 13.39 -14.51
CA MET A 47 1.71 12.47 -13.81
C MET A 47 0.50 13.23 -13.26
N VAL A 48 -0.70 12.73 -13.55
CA VAL A 48 -1.95 13.30 -13.07
C VAL A 48 -2.57 12.37 -12.02
N VAL A 49 -2.83 12.89 -10.82
CA VAL A 49 -3.63 12.18 -9.81
C VAL A 49 -5.09 12.20 -10.24
N THR A 50 -5.66 11.03 -10.52
CA THR A 50 -7.05 10.89 -10.99
C THR A 50 -8.03 10.58 -9.86
N GLN A 51 -7.52 10.05 -8.75
CA GLN A 51 -8.34 9.74 -7.57
C GLN A 51 -7.54 9.98 -6.28
N THR A 52 -8.19 10.56 -5.28
CA THR A 52 -7.66 10.71 -3.91
C THR A 52 -8.63 10.12 -2.90
N GLY A 53 -8.12 9.54 -1.83
CA GLY A 53 -8.97 8.99 -0.77
C GLY A 53 -8.18 8.30 0.32
N ARG A 54 -8.81 7.29 0.92
CA ARG A 54 -8.21 6.43 1.95
C ARG A 54 -8.23 4.99 1.44
N PRO A 55 -7.10 4.25 1.49
CA PRO A 55 -7.04 2.90 0.97
C PRO A 55 -7.90 1.96 1.82
N ALA A 56 -8.49 0.96 1.17
CA ALA A 56 -9.46 0.06 1.75
C ALA A 56 -8.86 -1.21 2.40
N LEU A 57 -7.75 -1.09 3.15
CA LEU A 57 -7.05 -2.23 3.80
C LEU A 57 -7.98 -3.08 4.68
N GLN A 58 -8.57 -4.14 4.13
CA GLN A 58 -9.53 -5.00 4.84
C GLN A 58 -8.87 -5.63 6.06
N GLY A 59 -9.59 -5.76 7.18
CA GLY A 59 -9.04 -6.38 8.40
C GLY A 59 -8.02 -5.53 9.17
N HIS A 60 -8.00 -4.20 8.97
CA HIS A 60 -7.07 -3.32 9.68
C HIS A 60 -7.75 -2.13 10.34
N ALA A 61 -7.36 -1.80 11.58
CA ALA A 61 -7.68 -0.51 12.19
C ALA A 61 -6.73 0.55 11.61
N ARG A 62 -7.29 1.68 11.15
CA ARG A 62 -6.57 2.65 10.31
C ARG A 62 -6.56 4.03 10.95
N LEU A 63 -5.36 4.58 11.09
CA LEU A 63 -5.12 5.96 11.52
C LEU A 63 -4.39 6.70 10.39
N PHE A 64 -5.12 7.00 9.31
CA PHE A 64 -4.61 7.80 8.21
C PHE A 64 -4.66 9.29 8.56
N ILE A 65 -3.56 9.99 8.30
CA ILE A 65 -3.42 11.40 8.69
C ILE A 65 -4.11 12.30 7.65
N ARG A 66 -4.03 11.94 6.37
CA ARG A 66 -4.55 12.73 5.24
C ARG A 66 -5.12 11.85 4.13
N PRO A 67 -6.01 12.35 3.26
CA PRO A 67 -6.27 11.74 1.97
C PRO A 67 -4.96 11.59 1.18
N MET A 68 -4.82 10.51 0.43
CA MET A 68 -3.66 10.23 -0.42
C MET A 68 -4.12 9.87 -1.84
N PRO A 69 -3.23 9.98 -2.84
CA PRO A 69 -3.53 9.48 -4.17
C PRO A 69 -3.86 7.97 -4.13
N LEU A 70 -4.93 7.59 -4.81
CA LEU A 70 -5.34 6.20 -5.01
C LEU A 70 -5.20 5.76 -6.46
N ALA A 71 -5.20 6.70 -7.40
CA ALA A 71 -4.98 6.42 -8.81
C ALA A 71 -4.24 7.56 -9.50
N TYR A 72 -3.45 7.19 -10.51
CA TYR A 72 -2.70 8.11 -11.35
C TYR A 72 -2.88 7.76 -12.83
N ARG A 73 -2.63 8.76 -13.67
CA ARG A 73 -2.64 8.65 -15.13
C ARG A 73 -1.44 9.37 -15.71
N LEU A 74 -0.78 8.74 -16.68
CA LEU A 74 0.31 9.33 -17.44
C LEU A 74 0.03 9.17 -18.94
N GLU A 75 -0.15 10.29 -19.63
CA GLU A 75 -0.39 10.32 -21.07
C GLU A 75 0.93 10.23 -21.83
N ARG A 76 0.99 9.36 -22.84
CA ARG A 76 2.03 9.30 -23.87
C ARG A 76 1.40 9.52 -25.24
N GLU A 77 2.24 9.72 -26.24
CA GLU A 77 1.80 9.94 -27.62
C GLU A 77 0.94 8.78 -28.15
N ARG A 78 1.28 7.52 -27.81
CA ARG A 78 0.64 6.32 -28.38
C ARG A 78 -0.23 5.53 -27.40
N TYR A 79 -0.15 5.83 -26.12
CA TYR A 79 -0.86 5.11 -25.06
C TYR A 79 -1.00 5.95 -23.79
N THR A 80 -1.85 5.48 -22.88
CA THR A 80 -2.01 6.04 -21.54
C THR A 80 -1.68 4.96 -20.52
N LEU A 81 -0.87 5.29 -19.53
CA LEU A 81 -0.60 4.43 -18.38
C LEU A 81 -1.56 4.78 -17.25
N LEU A 82 -2.13 3.75 -16.65
CA LEU A 82 -3.04 3.83 -15.52
C LEU A 82 -2.40 3.14 -14.31
N PHE A 83 -2.41 3.83 -13.18
CA PHE A 83 -1.80 3.37 -11.95
C PHE A 83 -2.87 3.36 -10.85
N GLU A 84 -3.05 2.26 -10.13
CA GLU A 84 -4.06 2.14 -9.06
C GLU A 84 -3.44 1.52 -7.81
N VAL A 85 -3.52 2.20 -6.68
CA VAL A 85 -3.03 1.69 -5.38
C VAL A 85 -3.83 0.45 -5.01
N ASP A 86 -3.12 -0.63 -4.65
CA ASP A 86 -3.74 -1.86 -4.18
C ASP A 86 -4.47 -1.59 -2.84
N PRO A 87 -5.78 -1.83 -2.75
CA PRO A 87 -6.54 -1.59 -1.53
C PRO A 87 -6.24 -2.63 -0.44
N GLU A 88 -5.67 -3.78 -0.76
CA GLU A 88 -5.42 -4.88 0.17
C GLU A 88 -3.96 -4.92 0.63
N ARG A 89 -3.02 -4.43 -0.20
CA ARG A 89 -1.58 -4.51 0.08
C ARG A 89 -0.94 -3.13 0.23
N PRO A 90 -0.26 -2.85 1.35
CA PRO A 90 0.52 -1.62 1.48
C PRO A 90 1.68 -1.58 0.47
N ALA A 91 2.10 -0.38 0.10
CA ALA A 91 3.22 -0.15 -0.83
C ALA A 91 3.14 -0.97 -2.13
N SER A 92 1.93 -1.17 -2.64
CA SER A 92 1.64 -1.93 -3.85
C SER A 92 0.75 -1.11 -4.80
N LEU A 93 0.94 -1.32 -6.10
CA LEU A 93 0.26 -0.58 -7.15
C LEU A 93 0.06 -1.46 -8.39
N TYR A 94 -1.15 -1.43 -8.94
CA TYR A 94 -1.49 -2.04 -10.23
C TYR A 94 -1.18 -1.07 -11.38
N VAL A 95 -0.54 -1.58 -12.42
CA VAL A 95 -0.20 -0.83 -13.63
C VAL A 95 -0.94 -1.41 -14.82
N GLY A 96 -1.74 -0.57 -15.47
CA GLY A 96 -2.55 -0.87 -16.67
C GLY A 96 -2.18 0.06 -17.83
N VAL A 97 -2.50 -0.35 -19.06
CA VAL A 97 -2.25 0.45 -20.27
C VAL A 97 -3.50 0.48 -21.15
N THR A 98 -3.81 1.65 -21.69
CA THR A 98 -4.88 1.84 -22.69
C THR A 98 -4.34 2.54 -23.93
N SER A 99 -4.87 2.20 -25.11
CA SER A 99 -4.47 2.89 -26.34
C SER A 99 -5.21 4.20 -26.50
N THR A 100 -4.50 5.26 -26.90
CA THR A 100 -5.06 6.58 -27.24
C THR A 100 -5.60 6.65 -28.68
N HIS A 101 -5.20 5.75 -29.58
CA HIS A 101 -5.47 5.86 -31.03
C HIS A 101 -5.85 4.53 -31.72
N GLY A 102 -6.58 3.64 -31.02
CA GLY A 102 -7.09 2.41 -31.65
C GLY A 102 -6.04 1.32 -31.89
N VAL A 103 -4.91 1.34 -31.18
CA VAL A 103 -4.03 0.18 -31.09
C VAL A 103 -4.79 -0.90 -30.30
N HIS A 104 -5.31 -1.90 -31.02
CA HIS A 104 -6.35 -2.79 -30.52
C HIS A 104 -5.93 -3.78 -29.42
N ALA A 105 -4.64 -3.87 -29.10
CA ALA A 105 -4.18 -4.57 -27.91
C ALA A 105 -2.82 -4.02 -27.49
N LEU A 106 -2.75 -3.36 -26.34
CA LEU A 106 -1.48 -3.05 -25.70
C LEU A 106 -1.25 -4.06 -24.58
N ARG A 107 -0.02 -4.55 -24.47
CA ARG A 107 0.39 -5.49 -23.42
C ARG A 107 1.64 -4.98 -22.74
N PHE A 108 1.91 -5.48 -21.55
CA PHE A 108 3.17 -5.23 -20.86
C PHE A 108 4.12 -6.40 -21.03
N ALA A 109 5.41 -6.08 -21.16
CA ALA A 109 6.48 -6.99 -20.83
C ALA A 109 7.25 -6.40 -19.63
N ALA A 110 7.34 -7.14 -18.53
CA ALA A 110 8.19 -6.74 -17.43
C ALA A 110 9.65 -6.77 -17.86
N VAL A 111 10.36 -5.70 -17.55
CA VAL A 111 11.80 -5.59 -17.76
C VAL A 111 12.46 -5.72 -16.39
N PRO A 112 13.53 -6.53 -16.23
CA PRO A 112 14.28 -6.54 -14.99
C PRO A 112 14.73 -5.12 -14.64
N GLY A 113 14.34 -4.61 -13.47
CA GLY A 113 14.71 -3.26 -13.07
C GLY A 113 14.16 -2.87 -11.70
N GLY A 114 14.99 -2.13 -10.95
CA GLY A 114 14.69 -1.64 -9.61
C GLY A 114 14.83 -2.73 -8.54
N GLY A 115 15.93 -2.73 -7.78
CA GLY A 115 16.14 -3.69 -6.69
C GLY A 115 15.09 -3.61 -5.57
N CYS A 116 14.34 -2.50 -5.50
CA CYS A 116 13.32 -2.26 -4.49
C CYS A 116 11.91 -2.72 -4.88
N VAL A 117 11.68 -3.32 -6.05
CA VAL A 117 10.32 -3.68 -6.48
C VAL A 117 10.26 -5.12 -6.91
N ARG A 118 9.21 -5.80 -6.46
CA ARG A 118 8.79 -7.08 -7.02
C ARG A 118 7.63 -6.85 -7.96
N VAL A 119 7.66 -7.58 -9.06
CA VAL A 119 6.69 -7.50 -10.12
C VAL A 119 5.99 -8.85 -10.23
N TRP A 120 4.66 -8.84 -10.26
CA TRP A 120 3.85 -10.03 -10.54
C TRP A 120 3.06 -9.82 -11.83
N PRO A 121 2.93 -10.87 -12.65
CA PRO A 121 2.10 -10.83 -13.84
C PRO A 121 0.62 -10.61 -13.46
N PRO A 122 -0.23 -10.25 -14.45
CA PRO A 122 -1.65 -10.05 -14.21
C PRO A 122 -2.30 -11.27 -13.58
N ASP A 123 -3.09 -11.02 -12.54
CA ASP A 123 -3.92 -12.04 -11.91
C ASP A 123 -5.22 -12.15 -12.71
N ALA A 124 -5.40 -13.28 -13.38
CA ALA A 124 -6.58 -13.56 -14.20
C ALA A 124 -7.91 -13.46 -13.42
N ALA A 125 -7.91 -13.65 -12.10
CA ALA A 125 -9.11 -13.60 -11.27
C ALA A 125 -9.49 -12.18 -10.83
N LEU A 126 -8.51 -11.30 -10.62
CA LEU A 126 -8.74 -9.97 -10.02
C LEU A 126 -8.61 -8.83 -11.02
N ARG A 127 -7.55 -8.84 -11.82
CA ARG A 127 -7.14 -7.76 -12.73
C ARG A 127 -6.32 -8.36 -13.90
N PRO A 128 -6.99 -8.99 -14.89
CA PRO A 128 -6.33 -9.76 -15.96
C PRO A 128 -5.46 -8.91 -16.90
N ASP A 129 -5.63 -7.59 -16.86
CA ASP A 129 -4.99 -6.59 -17.71
C ASP A 129 -3.91 -5.77 -16.99
N ARG A 130 -3.63 -6.04 -15.70
CA ARG A 130 -2.76 -5.19 -14.89
C ARG A 130 -1.68 -5.94 -14.15
N TRP A 131 -0.47 -5.42 -14.22
CA TRP A 131 0.67 -5.95 -13.47
C TRP A 131 0.71 -5.35 -12.08
N LEU A 132 1.06 -6.17 -11.08
CA LEU A 132 1.22 -5.70 -9.70
C LEU A 132 2.69 -5.40 -9.44
N TYR A 133 2.96 -4.18 -8.97
CA TYR A 133 4.26 -3.74 -8.49
C TYR A 133 4.16 -3.52 -6.98
N SER A 134 4.97 -4.24 -6.20
CA SER A 134 5.08 -4.03 -4.75
C SER A 134 6.49 -3.71 -4.38
N TRP A 135 6.64 -2.74 -3.49
CA TRP A 135 7.91 -2.49 -2.84
C TRP A 135 8.39 -3.75 -2.10
N MET A 136 9.63 -4.15 -2.34
CA MET A 136 10.39 -5.07 -1.51
C MET A 136 11.25 -4.26 -0.56
N SER A 137 11.40 -4.76 0.67
CA SER A 137 12.10 -4.14 1.79
C SER A 137 13.55 -3.73 1.48
N CYS A 138 13.71 -2.63 0.77
CA CYS A 138 14.99 -1.98 0.53
C CYS A 138 15.15 -0.78 1.47
N HIS A 139 16.33 -0.18 1.53
CA HIS A 139 16.47 1.03 2.33
C HIS A 139 15.58 2.14 1.72
N PRO A 140 14.75 2.87 2.49
CA PRO A 140 13.88 3.92 1.93
C PRO A 140 14.63 5.05 1.18
N ARG A 141 15.94 5.17 1.44
CA ARG A 141 16.88 6.07 0.79
C ARG A 141 17.75 5.38 -0.28
N ALA A 142 17.35 4.22 -0.77
CA ALA A 142 18.03 3.57 -1.88
C ALA A 142 18.14 4.56 -3.06
N PRO A 143 19.27 4.55 -3.79
CA PRO A 143 19.49 5.50 -4.88
C PRO A 143 18.41 5.35 -5.96
N ALA A 144 18.21 6.42 -6.74
CA ALA A 144 17.20 6.47 -7.79
C ALA A 144 17.11 5.24 -8.71
N PRO A 145 18.20 4.60 -9.20
CA PRO A 145 18.10 3.41 -10.04
C PRO A 145 17.38 2.22 -9.38
N ASP A 146 17.38 2.14 -8.05
CA ASP A 146 16.71 1.07 -7.31
C ASP A 146 15.21 1.33 -7.12
N ARG A 147 14.78 2.58 -7.28
CA ARG A 147 13.39 3.05 -7.08
C ARG A 147 12.71 3.39 -8.40
N LEU A 148 12.83 2.48 -9.36
CA LEU A 148 12.19 2.56 -10.68
C LEU A 148 11.26 1.36 -10.89
N MET A 149 10.10 1.60 -11.49
CA MET A 149 9.30 0.54 -12.13
C MET A 149 9.67 0.53 -13.61
N ARG A 150 10.11 -0.62 -14.11
CA ARG A 150 10.52 -0.78 -15.52
C ARG A 150 9.64 -1.78 -16.26
N PHE A 151 9.17 -1.37 -17.43
CA PHE A 151 8.38 -2.23 -18.30
C PHE A 151 8.41 -1.70 -19.74
N SER A 152 8.16 -2.60 -20.68
CA SER A 152 7.89 -2.24 -22.06
C SER A 152 6.39 -2.35 -22.33
N VAL A 153 5.86 -1.42 -23.09
CA VAL A 153 4.53 -1.48 -23.67
C VAL A 153 4.67 -2.07 -25.07
N LEU A 154 3.98 -3.18 -25.31
CA LEU A 154 3.97 -3.90 -26.59
C LEU A 154 2.65 -3.64 -27.32
N ASP A 155 2.70 -3.62 -28.64
CA ASP A 155 1.50 -3.61 -29.46
C ASP A 155 0.91 -5.02 -29.69
N ALA A 156 -0.09 -5.12 -30.56
CA ALA A 156 -0.79 -6.37 -30.85
C ALA A 156 0.11 -7.41 -31.55
N HIS A 157 1.17 -6.99 -32.21
CA HIS A 157 2.14 -7.85 -32.90
C HIS A 157 3.31 -8.25 -31.99
N GLY A 158 3.39 -7.65 -30.79
CA GLY A 158 4.49 -7.85 -29.86
C GLY A 158 5.65 -6.88 -30.06
N ASP A 159 5.50 -5.89 -30.95
CA ASP A 159 6.50 -4.86 -31.17
C ASP A 159 6.49 -3.85 -30.02
N VAL A 160 7.66 -3.32 -29.65
CA VAL A 160 7.77 -2.33 -28.57
C VAL A 160 7.16 -1.01 -29.02
N ALA A 161 6.00 -0.68 -28.45
CA ALA A 161 5.35 0.62 -28.61
C ALA A 161 5.97 1.70 -27.71
N GLY A 162 6.61 1.30 -26.60
CA GLY A 162 7.41 2.20 -25.76
C GLY A 162 8.12 1.48 -24.60
N GLU A 163 9.15 2.12 -24.07
CA GLU A 163 9.86 1.67 -22.87
C GLU A 163 9.66 2.67 -21.74
N GLU A 164 9.35 2.18 -20.54
CA GLU A 164 8.99 3.01 -19.41
C GLU A 164 9.91 2.73 -18.21
N ALA A 165 10.33 3.82 -17.56
CA ALA A 165 11.11 3.80 -16.34
C ALA A 165 10.53 4.84 -15.38
N ILE A 166 9.53 4.43 -14.61
CA ILE A 166 8.75 5.33 -13.76
C ILE A 166 9.38 5.38 -12.37
N PRO A 167 9.95 6.51 -11.93
CA PRO A 167 10.44 6.64 -10.57
C PRO A 167 9.28 6.67 -9.58
N PHE A 168 9.53 6.20 -8.37
CA PHE A 168 8.56 6.27 -7.28
C PHE A 168 9.23 6.67 -5.97
N THR A 169 8.43 7.22 -5.07
CA THR A 169 8.80 7.45 -3.67
C THR A 169 7.95 6.59 -2.75
N LEU A 170 8.45 6.33 -1.54
CA LEU A 170 7.70 5.60 -0.53
C LEU A 170 7.19 6.60 0.50
N ASP A 171 5.96 7.09 0.33
CA ASP A 171 5.38 8.11 1.20
C ASP A 171 4.60 7.50 2.37
N GLY A 172 4.81 8.06 3.56
CA GLY A 172 4.18 7.62 4.80
C GLY A 172 2.87 8.36 5.03
N ASN A 173 1.81 7.62 5.32
CA ASN A 173 0.50 8.22 5.61
C ASN A 173 -0.15 7.57 6.84
N GLY A 174 0.44 7.78 8.01
CA GLY A 174 -0.12 7.32 9.28
C GLY A 174 0.23 5.87 9.62
N PHE A 175 -0.71 5.18 10.27
CA PHE A 175 -0.49 3.86 10.87
C PHE A 175 -1.66 2.92 10.62
N TYR A 176 -1.36 1.64 10.62
CA TYR A 176 -2.36 0.58 10.54
C TYR A 176 -2.00 -0.55 11.51
N MET A 177 -3.02 -1.25 12.00
CA MET A 177 -2.87 -2.43 12.86
C MET A 177 -3.58 -3.60 12.19
N TYR A 178 -2.95 -4.78 12.19
CA TYR A 178 -3.62 -6.02 11.82
C TYR A 178 -4.66 -6.36 12.89
N LEU A 179 -5.92 -6.46 12.48
CA LEU A 179 -6.96 -7.03 13.31
C LEU A 179 -7.06 -8.50 12.90
N ASP A 180 -6.24 -9.36 13.49
CA ASP A 180 -6.53 -10.79 13.42
C ASP A 180 -7.91 -10.99 14.05
N ALA A 181 -8.85 -11.52 13.27
CA ALA A 181 -10.15 -11.90 13.78
C ALA A 181 -9.93 -12.98 14.84
N ILE A 182 -10.17 -12.62 16.10
CA ILE A 182 -10.34 -13.57 17.20
C ILE A 182 -11.62 -14.36 16.95
#